data_AF-A0A384K9D2-F1
#
_entry.id   AF-A0A384K9D2-F1
#
_cell.length_a   1.000
_cell.length_b   1.000
_cell.length_c   1.000
_cell.angle_alpha   90.00
_cell.angle_beta   90.00
_cell.angle_gamma   90.00
#
_symmetry.space_group_name_H-M   'P 1'
#
loop_
_entity.id
_entity.type
_entity.pdbx_description
1 polymer ?
#
loop_
_entity_poly.entity_id
_entity_poly.type
_entity_poly.pdbx_seq_one_letter_code
_entity_poly.pdbx_strand_id
1 'polypeptide(L)'
;MEVTTAGRFRVYRSPRDGDELLLLELPDERVDWTDPAVETDADDAYSPTYVPRTGYDGDLEARVSALEPGNEIEATLRWDDGDPRFEELSVRDRTRFRFVGAATGLFEAARETWRATGDGEAIGSRVTYGTDGDPNAVLYVFAKQPGARDLFDEFGDGVVPVDPLLDRLDDETDAPDAPREMFVLRPLDEEFVLVAIALDREGLFARTMRDTYC
;
A
#
# COMPACT_ATOMS: atom_id res chain seq x y z
N MET A 1 -24.88 -1.11 -23.35
CA MET A 1 -23.67 -0.97 -24.19
C MET A 1 -22.56 -1.47 -23.30
N GLU A 2 -21.90 -2.57 -23.66
CA GLU A 2 -20.78 -3.07 -22.86
C GLU A 2 -19.61 -2.10 -23.04
N VAL A 3 -19.13 -1.57 -21.92
CA VAL A 3 -17.97 -0.67 -21.86
C VAL A 3 -16.86 -1.42 -21.16
N THR A 4 -15.64 -1.26 -21.64
CA THR A 4 -14.44 -1.81 -20.99
C THR A 4 -13.48 -0.70 -20.61
N THR A 5 -12.80 -0.87 -19.49
CA THR A 5 -11.73 0.00 -19.00
C THR A 5 -10.49 -0.85 -18.81
N ALA A 6 -9.37 -0.45 -19.40
CA ALA A 6 -8.08 -1.11 -19.21
C ALA A 6 -7.14 -0.14 -18.49
N GLY A 7 -6.37 -0.65 -17.53
CA GLY A 7 -5.47 0.16 -16.73
C GLY A 7 -4.57 -0.64 -15.80
N ARG A 8 -3.77 0.08 -15.04
CA ARG A 8 -2.99 -0.47 -13.93
C ARG A 8 -3.70 -0.17 -12.62
N PHE A 9 -3.71 -1.14 -11.71
CA PHE A 9 -4.41 -1.01 -10.45
C PHE A 9 -3.58 -1.54 -9.29
N ARG A 10 -3.66 -0.85 -8.15
CA ARG A 10 -3.24 -1.39 -6.86
C ARG A 10 -4.42 -2.07 -6.19
N VAL A 11 -4.22 -3.31 -5.74
CA VAL A 11 -5.23 -4.10 -5.04
C VAL A 11 -5.24 -3.77 -3.55
N TYR A 12 -6.43 -3.50 -3.00
CA TYR A 12 -6.71 -3.33 -1.57
C TYR A 12 -7.82 -4.29 -1.11
N ARG A 13 -7.98 -4.41 0.21
CA ARG A 13 -9.21 -4.99 0.75
C ARG A 13 -10.32 -3.95 0.59
N SER A 14 -11.51 -4.41 0.23
CA SER A 14 -12.67 -3.51 0.26
C SER A 14 -12.98 -3.11 1.71
N PRO A 15 -13.18 -1.81 2.01
CA PRO A 15 -13.75 -1.37 3.28
C PRO A 15 -15.25 -1.68 3.41
N ARG A 16 -15.91 -2.15 2.34
CA ARG A 16 -17.34 -2.48 2.34
C ARG A 16 -17.57 -3.91 2.82
N ASP A 17 -18.75 -4.16 3.39
CA ASP A 17 -19.21 -5.49 3.78
C ASP A 17 -19.60 -6.33 2.54
N GLY A 18 -18.59 -6.80 1.80
CA GLY A 18 -18.77 -7.60 0.58
C GLY A 18 -17.53 -8.43 0.23
N ASP A 19 -17.73 -9.53 -0.51
CA ASP A 19 -16.63 -10.34 -1.04
C ASP A 19 -16.09 -9.72 -2.35
N GLU A 20 -15.50 -8.55 -2.20
CA GLU A 20 -14.98 -7.73 -3.30
C GLU A 20 -13.58 -7.17 -2.95
N LEU A 21 -12.84 -6.83 -4.00
CA LEU A 21 -11.58 -6.10 -3.91
C LEU A 21 -11.85 -4.62 -4.18
N LEU A 22 -11.04 -3.78 -3.53
CA LEU A 22 -10.89 -2.40 -3.95
C LEU A 22 -9.69 -2.31 -4.90
N LEU A 23 -9.87 -1.71 -6.06
CA LEU A 23 -8.83 -1.40 -7.02
C LEU A 23 -8.67 0.12 -7.05
N LEU A 24 -7.46 0.62 -6.78
CA LEU A 24 -7.13 2.02 -7.05
C LEU A 24 -6.41 2.10 -8.39
N GLU A 25 -6.93 2.90 -9.31
CA GLU A 25 -6.31 3.12 -10.61
C GLU A 25 -4.98 3.87 -10.47
N LEU A 26 -3.89 3.29 -10.97
CA LEU A 26 -2.58 3.90 -10.91
C LEU A 26 -2.40 4.84 -12.12
N PRO A 27 -1.96 6.08 -11.90
CA PRO A 27 -1.71 7.00 -13.00
C PRO A 27 -0.59 6.48 -13.92
N ASP A 28 -0.59 6.91 -15.17
CA ASP A 28 0.49 6.57 -16.11
C ASP A 28 1.84 7.15 -15.67
N GLU A 29 1.80 8.36 -15.11
CA GLU A 29 2.96 9.10 -14.59
C GLU A 29 2.95 9.13 -13.06
N ARG A 30 4.14 8.99 -12.44
CA ARG A 30 4.30 9.02 -10.98
C ARG A 30 3.88 10.38 -10.41
N VAL A 31 3.24 10.34 -9.25
CA VAL A 31 2.77 11.53 -8.55
C VAL A 31 3.73 11.93 -7.44
N ASP A 32 4.29 13.14 -7.51
CA ASP A 32 5.09 13.71 -6.42
C ASP A 32 4.19 14.43 -5.41
N TRP A 33 3.85 13.75 -4.33
CA TRP A 33 3.02 14.27 -3.24
C TRP A 33 3.69 15.37 -2.39
N THR A 34 4.99 15.63 -2.60
CA THR A 34 5.71 16.71 -1.92
C THR A 34 5.67 18.03 -2.69
N ASP A 35 5.21 18.00 -3.94
CA ASP A 35 4.99 19.20 -4.72
C ASP A 35 3.61 19.81 -4.37
N PRO A 36 3.56 20.98 -3.70
CA PRO A 36 2.30 21.63 -3.35
C PRO A 36 1.53 22.14 -4.58
N ALA A 37 2.13 22.15 -5.79
CA ALA A 37 1.46 22.45 -7.04
C ALA A 37 0.72 21.24 -7.63
N VAL A 38 0.97 20.03 -7.09
CA VAL A 38 0.10 18.86 -7.29
C VAL A 38 -1.12 19.06 -6.37
N GLU A 39 -1.91 20.10 -6.64
CA GLU A 39 -3.37 20.00 -6.47
C GLU A 39 -3.79 18.98 -7.51
N THR A 40 -3.59 17.72 -7.17
CA THR A 40 -3.72 16.58 -8.04
C THR A 40 -4.98 16.73 -8.90
N ASP A 41 -4.90 16.44 -10.19
CA ASP A 41 -6.00 15.79 -10.91
C ASP A 41 -6.25 14.38 -10.28
N ALA A 42 -6.35 14.29 -8.95
CA ALA A 42 -6.64 13.10 -8.15
C ALA A 42 -8.09 12.70 -8.27
N ASP A 43 -8.94 13.57 -8.83
CA ASP A 43 -10.30 13.15 -9.17
C ASP A 43 -10.28 12.01 -10.22
N ASP A 44 -9.21 11.89 -11.04
CA ASP A 44 -9.00 10.73 -11.92
C ASP A 44 -7.94 9.74 -11.38
N ALA A 45 -6.79 10.21 -10.88
CA ALA A 45 -5.74 9.33 -10.35
C ALA A 45 -6.13 8.68 -9.00
N TYR A 46 -5.90 7.37 -8.85
CA TYR A 46 -6.33 6.57 -7.68
C TYR A 46 -7.85 6.43 -7.54
N SER A 47 -8.59 6.56 -8.64
CA SER A 47 -10.03 6.31 -8.67
C SER A 47 -10.39 4.93 -8.13
N PRO A 48 -11.26 4.83 -7.10
CA PRO A 48 -11.61 3.57 -6.46
C PRO A 48 -12.64 2.79 -7.27
N THR A 49 -12.33 1.55 -7.60
CA THR A 49 -13.23 0.61 -8.28
C THR A 49 -13.40 -0.66 -7.44
N TYR A 50 -14.65 -1.06 -7.19
CA TYR A 50 -14.98 -2.20 -6.35
C TYR A 50 -15.37 -3.38 -7.23
N VAL A 51 -14.58 -4.46 -7.18
CA VAL A 51 -14.73 -5.59 -8.10
C VAL A 51 -14.96 -6.88 -7.32
N PRO A 52 -16.03 -7.66 -7.61
CA PRO A 52 -16.28 -8.93 -6.94
C PRO A 52 -15.10 -9.90 -7.05
N ARG A 53 -14.85 -10.70 -6.00
CA ARG A 53 -13.82 -11.75 -6.00
C ARG A 53 -14.29 -13.06 -6.65
N THR A 54 -15.59 -13.23 -6.78
CA THR A 54 -16.22 -14.50 -7.16
C THR A 54 -17.13 -14.36 -8.38
N GLY A 55 -17.52 -15.51 -8.95
CA GLY A 55 -18.33 -15.58 -10.16
C GLY A 55 -17.50 -15.45 -11.44
N TYR A 56 -16.24 -15.87 -11.40
CA TYR A 56 -15.39 -16.13 -12.55
C TYR A 56 -15.24 -17.64 -12.73
N ASP A 57 -14.81 -18.07 -13.90
CA ASP A 57 -14.58 -19.48 -14.21
C ASP A 57 -13.14 -19.72 -14.68
N GLY A 58 -12.63 -20.93 -14.44
CA GLY A 58 -11.36 -21.42 -14.99
C GLY A 58 -10.14 -20.64 -14.51
N ASP A 59 -9.22 -20.32 -15.43
CA ASP A 59 -7.95 -19.66 -15.09
C ASP A 59 -8.15 -18.27 -14.49
N LEU A 60 -9.21 -17.56 -14.88
CA LEU A 60 -9.49 -16.22 -14.37
C LEU A 60 -9.90 -16.29 -12.89
N GLU A 61 -10.74 -17.26 -12.50
CA GLU A 61 -11.12 -17.49 -11.11
C GLU A 61 -9.89 -17.74 -10.22
N ALA A 62 -8.97 -18.58 -10.68
CA ALA A 62 -7.74 -18.87 -9.95
C ALA A 62 -6.85 -17.62 -9.79
N ARG A 63 -6.76 -16.78 -10.84
CA ARG A 63 -5.99 -15.52 -10.79
C ARG A 63 -6.61 -14.51 -9.83
N VAL A 64 -7.93 -14.28 -9.89
CA VAL A 64 -8.64 -13.37 -8.98
C VAL A 64 -8.52 -13.84 -7.54
N SER A 65 -8.68 -15.15 -7.31
CA SER A 65 -8.57 -15.74 -5.96
C SER A 65 -7.17 -15.60 -5.36
N ALA A 66 -6.13 -15.60 -6.20
CA ALA A 66 -4.74 -15.42 -5.79
C ALA A 66 -4.34 -13.96 -5.51
N LEU A 67 -5.18 -12.98 -5.86
CA LEU A 67 -4.89 -11.56 -5.60
C LEU A 67 -4.85 -11.28 -4.10
N GLU A 68 -3.81 -10.55 -3.70
CA GLU A 68 -3.62 -10.09 -2.34
C GLU A 68 -3.50 -8.56 -2.31
N PRO A 69 -3.93 -7.92 -1.19
CA PRO A 69 -3.70 -6.49 -0.98
C PRO A 69 -2.22 -6.16 -1.14
N GLY A 70 -1.94 -5.10 -1.89
CA GLY A 70 -0.61 -4.66 -2.26
C GLY A 70 -0.14 -5.13 -3.63
N ASN A 71 -0.80 -6.10 -4.26
CA ASN A 71 -0.43 -6.50 -5.61
C ASN A 71 -0.70 -5.36 -6.60
N GLU A 72 0.21 -5.17 -7.54
CA GLU A 72 -0.01 -4.36 -8.73
C GLU A 72 -0.49 -5.27 -9.86
N ILE A 73 -1.58 -4.88 -10.50
CA ILE A 73 -2.14 -5.61 -11.63
C ILE A 73 -2.29 -4.71 -12.84
N GLU A 74 -2.17 -5.32 -14.01
CA GLU A 74 -2.73 -4.77 -15.24
C GLU A 74 -4.00 -5.55 -15.54
N ALA A 75 -5.12 -4.86 -15.72
CA ALA A 75 -6.42 -5.47 -15.88
C ALA A 75 -7.30 -4.75 -16.89
N THR A 76 -8.18 -5.53 -17.52
CA THR A 76 -9.32 -5.04 -18.29
C THR A 76 -10.59 -5.36 -17.50
N LEU A 77 -11.36 -4.34 -17.19
CA LEU A 77 -12.65 -4.43 -16.50
C LEU A 77 -13.77 -4.25 -17.51
N ARG A 78 -14.75 -5.16 -17.49
CA ARG A 78 -16.00 -5.05 -18.22
C ARG A 78 -17.09 -4.52 -17.30
N TRP A 79 -17.86 -3.56 -17.79
CA TRP A 79 -18.93 -2.91 -17.04
C TRP A 79 -20.30 -3.35 -17.57
N ASP A 80 -21.16 -3.82 -16.66
CA ASP A 80 -22.55 -4.16 -16.93
C ASP A 80 -23.44 -3.38 -15.95
N ASP A 81 -24.22 -2.43 -16.45
CA ASP A 81 -25.09 -1.54 -15.65
C ASP A 81 -24.41 -0.86 -14.44
N GLY A 82 -23.11 -0.59 -14.56
CA GLY A 82 -22.29 0.07 -13.53
C GLY A 82 -21.54 -0.90 -12.61
N ASP A 83 -21.76 -2.20 -12.75
CA ASP A 83 -21.04 -3.24 -12.01
C ASP A 83 -19.80 -3.71 -12.78
N PRO A 84 -18.57 -3.43 -12.29
CA PRO A 84 -17.34 -3.85 -12.95
C PRO A 84 -17.01 -5.32 -12.63
N ARG A 85 -16.47 -6.03 -13.62
CA ARG A 85 -15.94 -7.39 -13.47
C ARG A 85 -14.64 -7.54 -14.24
N PHE A 86 -13.72 -8.35 -13.75
CA PHE A 86 -12.51 -8.69 -14.52
C PHE A 86 -12.89 -9.41 -15.82
N GLU A 87 -12.38 -8.89 -16.93
CA GLU A 87 -12.35 -9.57 -18.22
C GLU A 87 -10.98 -10.24 -18.42
N GLU A 88 -9.91 -9.50 -18.14
CA GLU A 88 -8.53 -9.98 -18.18
C GLU A 88 -7.74 -9.41 -17.00
N LEU A 89 -6.75 -10.16 -16.49
CA LEU A 89 -5.86 -9.67 -15.45
C LEU A 89 -4.48 -10.35 -15.49
N SER A 90 -3.45 -9.57 -15.20
CA SER A 90 -2.09 -10.03 -14.98
C SER A 90 -1.46 -9.32 -13.77
N VAL A 91 -0.69 -10.05 -12.97
CA VAL A 91 0.00 -9.47 -11.81
C VAL A 91 1.38 -8.98 -12.25
N ARG A 92 1.63 -7.69 -12.08
CA ARG A 92 2.90 -7.03 -12.43
C ARG A 92 3.88 -7.05 -11.27
N ASP A 93 3.39 -6.75 -10.08
CA ASP A 93 4.17 -6.80 -8.86
C ASP A 93 3.39 -7.51 -7.74
N ARG A 94 4.12 -8.24 -6.89
CA ARG A 94 3.55 -9.06 -5.81
C ARG A 94 3.86 -8.50 -4.43
N THR A 95 4.00 -7.18 -4.32
CA THR A 95 4.02 -6.51 -3.02
C THR A 95 2.79 -6.91 -2.20
N ARG A 96 2.97 -7.04 -0.89
CA ARG A 96 1.89 -7.38 0.05
C ARG A 96 1.73 -6.29 1.09
N PHE A 97 0.48 -5.97 1.42
CA PHE A 97 0.14 -5.02 2.48
C PHE A 97 -0.37 -5.76 3.71
N ARG A 98 0.07 -5.32 4.88
CA ARG A 98 -0.43 -5.76 6.18
C ARG A 98 -0.76 -4.55 7.04
N PHE A 99 -1.98 -4.54 7.55
CA PHE A 99 -2.49 -3.49 8.42
C PHE A 99 -2.65 -4.06 9.83
N VAL A 100 -1.91 -3.52 10.81
CA VAL A 100 -1.93 -3.94 12.21
C VAL A 100 -2.49 -2.81 13.07
N GLY A 101 -3.78 -2.88 13.37
CA GLY A 101 -4.53 -1.79 14.01
C GLY A 101 -4.27 -1.58 15.51
N ALA A 102 -3.53 -2.49 16.14
CA ALA A 102 -3.19 -2.42 17.55
C ALA A 102 -1.80 -3.02 17.79
N ALA A 103 -0.77 -2.24 17.47
CA ALA A 103 0.61 -2.60 17.77
C ALA A 103 1.04 -2.08 19.15
N THR A 104 1.92 -2.81 19.83
CA THR A 104 2.57 -2.37 21.06
C THR A 104 4.05 -2.72 21.01
N GLY A 105 4.88 -1.98 21.75
CA GLY A 105 6.30 -2.33 21.87
C GLY A 105 7.07 -2.17 20.55
N LEU A 106 6.87 -1.06 19.85
CA LEU A 106 7.56 -0.80 18.60
C LEU A 106 9.09 -0.90 18.75
N PHE A 107 9.72 -1.44 17.71
CA PHE A 107 11.18 -1.52 17.63
C PHE A 107 11.81 -0.12 17.66
N GLU A 108 13.04 -0.05 18.16
CA GLU A 108 13.70 1.21 18.49
C GLU A 108 13.87 2.14 17.29
N ALA A 109 14.23 1.59 16.11
CA ALA A 109 14.45 2.40 14.92
C ALA A 109 13.22 3.23 14.52
N ALA A 110 12.00 2.71 14.65
CA ALA A 110 10.77 3.47 14.37
C ALA A 110 10.58 4.65 15.35
N ARG A 111 10.79 4.40 16.65
CA ARG A 111 10.68 5.43 17.69
C ARG A 111 11.77 6.49 17.55
N GLU A 112 12.97 6.10 17.15
CA GLU A 112 14.05 7.03 16.84
C GLU A 112 13.74 7.88 15.60
N THR A 113 13.16 7.30 14.54
CA THR A 113 12.71 8.08 13.37
C THR A 113 11.75 9.18 13.79
N TRP A 114 10.76 8.85 14.65
CA TRP A 114 9.84 9.85 15.18
C TRP A 114 10.54 10.92 16.01
N ARG A 115 11.43 10.55 16.95
CA ARG A 115 12.18 11.55 17.75
C ARG A 115 13.10 12.44 16.93
N ALA A 116 13.57 11.95 15.79
CA ALA A 116 14.38 12.72 14.85
C ALA A 116 13.54 13.60 13.90
N THR A 117 12.23 13.36 13.84
CA THR A 117 11.28 14.20 13.09
C THR A 117 11.18 15.55 13.81
N GLY A 118 11.47 16.64 13.10
CA GLY A 118 11.54 17.96 13.71
C GLY A 118 10.20 18.41 14.33
N ASP A 119 10.26 19.30 15.32
CA ASP A 119 9.05 19.91 15.89
C ASP A 119 8.23 20.61 14.78
N GLY A 120 7.02 20.11 14.52
CA GLY A 120 6.12 20.62 13.48
C GLY A 120 6.23 19.92 12.13
N GLU A 121 7.16 18.97 11.95
CA GLU A 121 7.17 18.08 10.80
C GLU A 121 6.12 16.98 10.99
N ALA A 122 5.25 16.79 10.00
CA ALA A 122 4.19 15.80 10.07
C ALA A 122 4.69 14.38 9.75
N ILE A 123 5.86 14.25 9.10
CA ILE A 123 6.34 13.01 8.51
C ILE A 123 7.86 12.93 8.67
N GLY A 124 8.33 11.79 9.15
CA GLY A 124 9.76 11.44 9.18
C GLY A 124 10.03 10.16 8.42
N SER A 125 11.24 10.02 7.86
CA SER A 125 11.65 8.81 7.14
C SER A 125 13.05 8.33 7.53
N ARG A 126 13.31 7.02 7.36
CA ARG A 126 14.62 6.41 7.60
C ARG A 126 14.77 5.10 6.83
N VAL A 127 15.91 4.91 6.17
CA VAL A 127 16.35 3.59 5.67
C VAL A 127 16.97 2.78 6.82
N THR A 128 16.62 1.52 6.95
CA THR A 128 17.24 0.57 7.88
C THR A 128 18.14 -0.41 7.15
N TYR A 129 19.10 -0.97 7.89
CA TYR A 129 20.13 -1.84 7.35
C TYR A 129 20.18 -3.17 8.10
N GLY A 130 20.52 -4.24 7.38
CA GLY A 130 20.78 -5.56 7.95
C GLY A 130 22.16 -5.64 8.62
N THR A 131 22.46 -6.80 9.18
CA THR A 131 23.75 -7.08 9.84
C THR A 131 24.94 -6.98 8.88
N ASP A 132 24.71 -7.23 7.60
CA ASP A 132 25.72 -7.19 6.54
C ASP A 132 25.91 -5.76 5.98
N GLY A 133 25.13 -4.79 6.45
CA GLY A 133 25.19 -3.40 6.02
C GLY A 133 24.33 -3.07 4.80
N ASP A 134 23.63 -4.05 4.23
CA ASP A 134 22.71 -3.84 3.10
C ASP A 134 21.38 -3.24 3.58
N PRO A 135 20.76 -2.31 2.81
CA PRO A 135 19.42 -1.82 3.08
C PRO A 135 18.41 -2.98 3.17
N ASN A 136 17.53 -2.96 4.18
CA ASN A 136 16.54 -4.02 4.36
C ASN A 136 15.09 -3.52 4.45
N ALA A 137 14.88 -2.25 4.81
CA ALA A 137 13.58 -1.62 4.83
C ALA A 137 13.69 -0.09 4.82
N VAL A 138 12.57 0.57 4.53
CA VAL A 138 12.37 2.00 4.74
C VAL A 138 11.19 2.21 5.67
N LEU A 139 11.36 3.13 6.61
CA LEU A 139 10.35 3.52 7.60
C LEU A 139 9.85 4.91 7.27
N TYR A 140 8.54 5.09 7.33
CA TYR A 140 7.88 6.39 7.38
C TYR A 140 7.03 6.46 8.64
N VAL A 141 7.17 7.53 9.39
CA VAL A 141 6.34 7.82 10.57
C VAL A 141 5.49 9.04 10.26
N PHE A 142 4.18 8.92 10.47
CA PHE A 142 3.21 9.99 10.23
C PHE A 142 2.58 10.41 11.54
N ALA A 143 2.66 11.68 11.89
CA ALA A 143 2.02 12.22 13.08
C ALA A 143 0.53 11.88 13.09
N LYS A 144 0.01 11.38 14.22
CA LYS A 144 -1.43 11.19 14.37
C LYS A 144 -2.13 12.56 14.36
N GLN A 145 -3.29 12.61 13.74
CA GLN A 145 -4.13 13.82 13.68
C GLN A 145 -5.49 13.55 14.33
N PRO A 146 -5.51 13.31 15.67
CA PRO A 146 -6.72 12.84 16.35
C PRO A 146 -7.88 13.83 16.17
N GLY A 147 -9.02 13.30 15.71
CA GLY A 147 -10.25 14.07 15.49
C GLY A 147 -10.34 14.77 14.12
N ALA A 148 -9.28 14.75 13.32
CA ALA A 148 -9.29 15.28 11.95
C ALA A 148 -9.20 14.16 10.90
N ARG A 149 -8.27 13.22 11.08
CA ARG A 149 -7.97 12.14 10.13
C ARG A 149 -7.56 10.87 10.86
N ASP A 150 -7.84 9.72 10.27
CA ASP A 150 -7.33 8.44 10.74
C ASP A 150 -6.45 7.81 9.65
N LEU A 151 -5.19 8.25 9.58
CA LEU A 151 -4.27 7.83 8.54
C LEU A 151 -4.11 6.31 8.44
N PHE A 152 -4.25 5.57 9.53
CA PHE A 152 -4.17 4.12 9.46
C PHE A 152 -5.33 3.53 8.66
N ASP A 153 -6.56 3.97 8.94
CA ASP A 153 -7.74 3.50 8.20
C ASP A 153 -7.73 4.03 6.77
N GLU A 154 -7.31 5.29 6.57
CA GLU A 154 -7.20 5.93 5.25
C GLU A 154 -6.14 5.26 4.34
N PHE A 155 -5.04 4.73 4.89
CA PHE A 155 -4.13 3.86 4.12
C PHE A 155 -4.76 2.49 3.85
N GLY A 156 -5.56 1.98 4.79
CA GLY A 156 -6.20 0.65 4.70
C GLY A 156 -7.30 0.59 3.64
N ASP A 157 -8.05 1.67 3.49
CA ASP A 157 -9.17 1.81 2.55
C ASP A 157 -8.78 2.53 1.25
N GLY A 158 -7.52 2.94 1.11
CA GLY A 158 -7.01 3.54 -0.12
C GLY A 158 -7.35 5.02 -0.31
N VAL A 159 -7.98 5.69 0.66
CA VAL A 159 -8.23 7.15 0.63
C VAL A 159 -6.92 7.92 0.57
N VAL A 160 -5.89 7.45 1.28
CA VAL A 160 -4.51 7.90 1.10
C VAL A 160 -3.75 6.80 0.34
N PRO A 161 -3.38 7.03 -0.93
CA PRO A 161 -2.66 6.02 -1.70
C PRO A 161 -1.25 5.82 -1.13
N VAL A 162 -0.80 4.56 -1.08
CA VAL A 162 0.55 4.22 -0.59
C VAL A 162 1.60 4.18 -1.71
N ASP A 163 1.17 4.11 -2.97
CA ASP A 163 2.03 4.04 -4.15
C ASP A 163 3.09 5.15 -4.23
N PRO A 164 2.81 6.42 -3.85
CA PRO A 164 3.85 7.45 -3.79
C PRO A 164 5.03 7.12 -2.86
N LEU A 165 4.80 6.33 -1.80
CA LEU A 165 5.88 5.86 -0.92
C LEU A 165 6.69 4.72 -1.56
N LEU A 166 6.04 3.89 -2.37
CA LEU A 166 6.69 2.81 -3.14
C LEU A 166 7.52 3.39 -4.29
N ASP A 167 7.00 4.41 -4.98
CA ASP A 167 7.70 5.13 -6.03
C ASP A 167 8.94 5.84 -5.49
N ARG A 168 8.80 6.55 -4.37
CA ARG A 168 9.95 7.19 -3.71
C ARG A 168 11.02 6.18 -3.31
N LEU A 169 10.59 5.00 -2.84
CA LEU A 169 11.51 3.94 -2.49
C LEU A 169 12.31 3.45 -3.71
N ASP A 170 11.68 3.34 -4.88
CA ASP A 170 12.37 3.00 -6.13
C ASP A 170 13.48 4.01 -6.48
N ASP A 171 13.28 5.28 -6.14
CA ASP A 171 14.26 6.34 -6.41
C ASP A 171 15.37 6.38 -5.34
N GLU A 172 15.06 6.03 -4.09
CA GLU A 172 16.01 6.05 -2.96
C GLU A 172 16.87 4.79 -2.85
N THR A 173 16.47 3.69 -3.51
CA THR A 173 17.15 2.41 -3.38
C THR A 173 17.38 1.74 -4.74
N ASP A 174 18.60 1.28 -5.00
CA ASP A 174 18.88 0.28 -6.06
C ASP A 174 18.39 -1.10 -5.59
N ALA A 175 17.11 -1.21 -5.26
CA ALA A 175 16.54 -2.43 -4.71
C ALA A 175 16.43 -3.51 -5.80
N PRO A 176 16.62 -4.80 -5.44
CA PRO A 176 16.39 -5.91 -6.36
C PRO A 176 14.91 -5.98 -6.79
N ASP A 177 14.62 -6.62 -7.92
CA ASP A 177 13.27 -6.99 -8.42
C ASP A 177 12.49 -7.95 -7.48
N ALA A 178 12.87 -8.02 -6.20
CA ALA A 178 12.21 -8.84 -5.20
C ALA A 178 10.88 -8.19 -4.78
N PRO A 179 9.79 -8.98 -4.67
CA PRO A 179 8.53 -8.45 -4.16
C PRO A 179 8.64 -7.95 -2.72
N ARG A 180 8.05 -6.80 -2.45
CA ARG A 180 8.14 -6.10 -1.16
C ARG A 180 7.03 -6.54 -0.19
N GLU A 181 7.16 -6.14 1.07
CA GLU A 181 6.06 -6.26 2.03
C GLU A 181 5.97 -4.98 2.86
N MET A 182 4.81 -4.31 2.78
CA MET A 182 4.50 -3.11 3.55
C MET A 182 3.68 -3.48 4.77
N PHE A 183 4.09 -2.93 5.91
CA PHE A 183 3.40 -3.04 7.18
C PHE A 183 2.96 -1.64 7.61
N VAL A 184 1.66 -1.42 7.74
CA VAL A 184 1.09 -0.22 8.33
C VAL A 184 0.67 -0.58 9.75
N LEU A 185 1.23 0.07 10.75
CA LEU A 185 0.99 -0.20 12.16
C LEU A 185 0.36 1.03 12.81
N ARG A 186 -0.69 0.81 13.60
CA ARG A 186 -1.23 1.79 14.55
C ARG A 186 -0.75 1.41 15.95
N PRO A 187 0.32 2.04 16.48
CA PRO A 187 0.81 1.78 17.82
C PRO A 187 -0.14 2.40 18.85
N LEU A 188 -0.41 1.69 19.94
CA LEU A 188 -1.30 2.18 21.01
C LEU A 188 -0.59 3.17 21.95
N ASP A 189 0.73 3.09 22.01
CA ASP A 189 1.62 3.80 22.94
C ASP A 189 2.44 4.93 22.30
N GLU A 190 2.28 5.17 21.00
CA GLU A 190 3.01 6.21 20.26
C GLU A 190 2.07 7.23 19.61
N GLU A 191 2.59 8.42 19.29
CA GLU A 191 1.83 9.53 18.69
C GLU A 191 1.88 9.56 17.15
N PHE A 192 2.32 8.47 16.51
CA PHE A 192 2.43 8.35 15.07
C PHE A 192 1.85 7.03 14.53
N VAL A 193 1.53 6.99 13.23
CA VAL A 193 1.31 5.77 12.44
C VAL A 193 2.61 5.40 11.75
N LEU A 194 2.98 4.13 11.76
CA LEU A 194 4.21 3.63 11.12
C LEU A 194 3.84 2.94 9.80
N VAL A 195 4.52 3.32 8.72
CA VAL A 195 4.58 2.55 7.48
C VAL A 195 6.02 2.02 7.34
N ALA A 196 6.18 0.70 7.41
CA ALA A 196 7.47 0.03 7.23
C ALA A 196 7.43 -0.80 5.95
N ILE A 197 8.31 -0.52 4.99
CA ILE A 197 8.39 -1.23 3.71
C ILE A 197 9.64 -2.08 3.69
N ALA A 198 9.48 -3.40 3.77
CA ALA A 198 10.57 -4.35 3.59
C ALA A 198 10.94 -4.47 2.11
N LEU A 199 12.24 -4.36 1.79
CA LEU A 199 12.72 -4.44 0.40
C LEU A 199 12.62 -5.84 -0.19
N ASP A 200 12.69 -6.86 0.66
CA ASP A 200 12.46 -8.27 0.31
C ASP A 200 11.43 -8.85 1.29
N ARG A 201 10.26 -9.26 0.78
CA ARG A 201 9.21 -9.88 1.61
C ARG A 201 9.63 -11.21 2.23
N GLU A 202 10.60 -11.90 1.63
CA GLU A 202 11.15 -13.14 2.19
C GLU A 202 12.38 -12.87 3.06
N GLY A 203 12.81 -11.62 3.15
CA GLY A 203 13.91 -11.17 3.95
C GLY A 203 13.65 -11.26 5.46
N LEU A 204 14.73 -11.18 6.23
CA LEU A 204 14.68 -11.29 7.69
C LEU A 204 13.80 -10.21 8.33
N PHE A 205 13.84 -8.98 7.82
CA PHE A 205 13.03 -7.88 8.33
C PHE A 205 11.53 -8.18 8.22
N ALA A 206 11.05 -8.56 7.02
CA ALA A 206 9.65 -8.91 6.79
C ALA A 206 9.19 -10.11 7.63
N ARG A 207 10.04 -11.13 7.79
CA ARG A 207 9.76 -12.27 8.68
C ARG A 207 9.62 -11.82 10.14
N THR A 208 10.54 -11.00 10.63
CA THR A 208 10.53 -10.48 12.00
C THR A 208 9.29 -9.63 12.28
N MET A 209 8.92 -8.77 11.32
CA MET A 209 7.70 -7.95 11.41
C MET A 209 6.45 -8.82 11.52
N ARG A 210 6.35 -9.88 10.70
CA ARG A 210 5.24 -10.84 10.80
C ARG A 210 5.22 -11.54 12.16
N ASP A 211 6.33 -12.14 12.57
CA ASP A 211 6.41 -12.89 13.83
C ASP A 211 6.10 -12.03 15.07
N THR A 212 6.35 -10.72 14.98
CA THR A 212 6.16 -9.79 16.11
C THR A 212 4.77 -9.16 16.13
N TYR A 213 4.18 -8.86 14.96
CA TYR A 213 3.00 -7.99 14.88
C TYR A 213 1.80 -8.60 14.14
N CYS A 214 1.92 -9.74 13.48
CA CYS A 214 0.85 -10.36 12.66
C CYS A 214 0.47 -11.75 13.16
#